data_AF-A0A9D8Q976-F1
#
_entry.id   AF-A0A9D8Q976-F1
#
_cell.length_a   1.000
_cell.length_b   1.000
_cell.length_c   1.000
_cell.angle_alpha   90.00
_cell.angle_beta   90.00
_cell.angle_gamma   90.00
#
_symmetry.space_group_name_H-M   'P 1'
#
loop_
_entity.id
_entity.type
_entity.pdbx_description
1 polymer ?
#
loop_
_entity_poly.entity_id
_entity_poly.type
_entity_poly.pdbx_seq_one_letter_code
_entity_poly.pdbx_strand_id
1 'polypeptide(L)'
;MKRLAVPAILTCLVLAACTTGDLGRPRPSLFNDQIVPAMGEWAARLRGEAASHFHLTDDEQQLRARAWRLVMPAHERSAFETQLASLVPARMLPTAVQSGSVSDYQRALTSGSFASQASRYNRLAEDANADRALLAPFRANAIRVVNADRARLRTLEASPRVPAESQEPAQARVIENEALVLWVCERLRFRLASYRYALDNLVVEMPSREAVRAERAIMGLEAETDLVCKLPLIGVFGGEGAAPSDRPVVYKG
;
A
#
# COMPACT_ATOMS: atom_id res chain seq x y z
N MET A 1 23.37 -2.78 40.62
CA MET A 1 23.54 -3.36 39.26
C MET A 1 22.19 -3.65 38.58
N LYS A 2 21.29 -2.67 38.43
CA LYS A 2 19.94 -2.87 37.84
C LYS A 2 19.54 -1.74 36.87
N ARG A 3 20.45 -1.33 35.97
CA ARG A 3 20.15 -0.30 34.95
C ARG A 3 20.56 -0.68 33.52
N LEU A 4 21.03 -1.92 33.30
CA LEU A 4 21.51 -2.39 32.00
C LEU A 4 20.51 -3.31 31.26
N ALA A 5 19.44 -3.76 31.92
CA ALA A 5 18.47 -4.68 31.30
C ALA A 5 17.45 -3.98 30.39
N VAL A 6 17.05 -2.74 30.71
CA VAL A 6 16.10 -1.96 29.90
C VAL A 6 16.66 -1.59 28.53
N PRO A 7 17.91 -1.08 28.38
CA PRO A 7 18.43 -0.80 27.06
C PRO A 7 18.60 -2.08 26.23
N ALA A 8 19.01 -3.21 26.82
CA ALA A 8 19.16 -4.47 26.10
C ALA A 8 17.84 -5.03 25.55
N ILE A 9 16.73 -4.88 26.26
CA ILE A 9 15.40 -5.32 25.81
C ILE A 9 14.89 -4.41 24.68
N LEU A 10 15.11 -3.09 24.77
CA LEU A 10 14.78 -2.16 23.68
C LEU A 10 15.61 -2.44 22.42
N THR A 11 16.91 -2.71 22.57
CA THR A 11 17.78 -3.03 21.42
C THR A 11 17.41 -4.37 20.78
N CYS A 12 17.02 -5.39 21.56
CA CYS A 12 16.54 -6.66 21.01
C CYS A 12 15.18 -6.53 20.29
N LEU A 13 14.28 -5.66 20.75
CA LEU A 13 13.02 -5.36 20.05
C LEU A 13 13.27 -4.65 18.70
N VAL A 14 14.24 -3.74 18.64
CA VAL A 14 14.64 -3.07 17.39
C VAL A 14 15.34 -4.05 16.44
N LEU A 15 16.14 -5.00 16.96
CA LEU A 15 16.84 -6.00 16.13
C LEU A 15 15.93 -7.13 15.63
N ALA A 16 14.86 -7.47 16.35
CA ALA A 16 13.86 -8.45 15.86
C ALA A 16 13.07 -7.92 14.65
N ALA A 17 12.93 -6.59 14.53
CA ALA A 17 12.35 -5.93 13.36
C ALA A 17 13.27 -5.91 12.12
N CYS A 18 14.56 -6.27 12.27
CA CYS A 18 15.54 -6.26 11.16
C CYS A 18 15.52 -7.54 10.31
N THR A 19 14.61 -8.48 10.53
CA THR A 19 14.53 -9.69 9.71
C THR A 19 13.52 -9.49 8.58
N THR A 20 13.95 -8.83 7.50
CA THR A 20 13.18 -8.71 6.25
C THR A 20 13.04 -10.08 5.58
N GLY A 21 11.81 -10.50 5.30
CA GLY A 21 11.51 -11.65 4.46
C GLY A 21 11.77 -11.38 2.98
N ASP A 22 11.49 -12.37 2.14
CA ASP A 22 11.86 -12.44 0.71
C ASP A 22 11.25 -11.33 -0.18
N LEU A 23 10.36 -10.49 0.37
CA LEU A 23 9.68 -9.39 -0.32
C LEU A 23 9.84 -8.04 0.40
N GLY A 24 10.80 -7.92 1.32
CA GLY A 24 11.00 -6.71 2.14
C GLY A 24 9.93 -6.51 3.22
N ARG A 25 9.01 -7.46 3.40
CA ARG A 25 8.04 -7.50 4.51
C ARG A 25 8.73 -8.03 5.78
N PRO A 26 8.37 -7.55 6.99
CA PRO A 26 8.81 -8.20 8.23
C PRO A 26 8.46 -9.71 8.23
N ARG A 27 9.40 -10.58 8.64
CA ARG A 27 9.16 -12.03 8.70
C ARG A 27 8.00 -12.37 9.66
N PRO A 28 7.21 -13.43 9.38
CA PRO A 28 6.18 -13.89 10.30
C PRO A 28 6.81 -14.20 11.66
N SER A 29 6.23 -13.62 12.71
CA SER A 29 6.66 -13.73 14.10
C SER A 29 5.54 -13.26 15.00
N LEU A 30 5.52 -13.70 16.26
CA LEU A 30 4.53 -13.23 17.25
C LEU A 30 4.46 -11.69 17.32
N PHE A 31 5.61 -11.03 17.15
CA PHE A 31 5.67 -9.57 17.12
C PHE A 31 5.01 -8.98 15.86
N ASN A 32 5.34 -9.49 14.68
CA ASN A 32 4.83 -8.95 13.40
C ASN A 32 3.37 -9.35 13.10
N ASP A 33 2.92 -10.48 13.65
CA ASP A 33 1.60 -11.05 13.36
C ASP A 33 0.53 -10.70 14.40
N GLN A 34 0.92 -10.40 15.65
CA GLN A 34 -0.04 -10.07 16.73
C GLN A 34 0.17 -8.67 17.32
N ILE A 35 1.41 -8.29 17.62
CA ILE A 35 1.71 -7.05 18.36
C ILE A 35 1.64 -5.83 17.43
N VAL A 36 2.27 -5.89 16.26
CA VAL A 36 2.28 -4.79 15.27
C VAL A 36 0.87 -4.45 14.78
N PRO A 37 0.01 -5.41 14.38
CA PRO A 37 -1.37 -5.10 13.98
C PRO A 37 -2.21 -4.51 15.12
N ALA A 38 -2.10 -5.05 16.33
CA ALA A 38 -2.84 -4.54 17.49
C ALA A 38 -2.44 -3.10 17.87
N MET A 39 -1.14 -2.79 17.83
CA MET A 39 -0.64 -1.43 18.00
C MET A 39 -1.10 -0.49 16.88
N GLY A 40 -1.17 -1.00 15.64
CA GLY A 40 -1.71 -0.30 14.49
C GLY A 40 -3.18 0.08 14.65
N GLU A 41 -4.00 -0.87 15.09
CA GLU A 41 -5.41 -0.62 15.40
C GLU A 41 -5.57 0.41 16.52
N TRP A 42 -4.75 0.34 17.58
CA TRP A 42 -4.81 1.31 18.66
C TRP A 42 -4.40 2.71 18.21
N ALA A 43 -3.33 2.83 17.44
CA ALA A 43 -2.89 4.10 16.85
C ALA A 43 -3.95 4.67 15.90
N ALA A 44 -4.60 3.81 15.11
CA ALA A 44 -5.72 4.16 14.24
C ALA A 44 -6.93 4.67 15.06
N ARG A 45 -7.33 3.96 16.12
CA ARG A 45 -8.42 4.39 17.03
C ARG A 45 -8.12 5.74 17.67
N LEU A 46 -6.89 5.97 18.13
CA LEU A 46 -6.47 7.26 18.68
C LEU A 46 -6.55 8.42 17.67
N ARG A 47 -6.38 8.13 16.38
CA ARG A 47 -6.58 9.09 15.28
C ARG A 47 -8.04 9.20 14.83
N GLY A 48 -8.95 8.46 15.47
CA GLY A 48 -10.37 8.41 15.11
C GLY A 48 -10.68 7.57 13.86
N GLU A 49 -9.73 6.78 13.36
CA GLU A 49 -9.95 5.92 12.19
C GLU A 49 -10.79 4.67 12.55
N ALA A 50 -11.58 4.18 11.61
CA ALA A 50 -12.29 2.90 11.74
C ALA A 50 -11.32 1.75 12.04
N ALA A 51 -11.56 1.04 13.13
CA ALA A 51 -10.73 -0.09 13.57
C ALA A 51 -11.63 -1.23 14.07
N SER A 52 -11.98 -2.14 13.15
CA SER A 52 -12.85 -3.27 13.47
C SER A 52 -12.13 -4.34 14.29
N HIS A 53 -12.78 -4.80 15.36
CA HIS A 53 -12.29 -5.91 16.18
C HIS A 53 -12.77 -7.29 15.69
N PHE A 54 -13.55 -7.36 14.59
CA PHE A 54 -13.97 -8.65 14.01
C PHE A 54 -12.81 -9.42 13.41
N HIS A 55 -12.93 -10.74 13.28
CA HIS A 55 -11.90 -11.53 12.61
C HIS A 55 -11.78 -11.19 11.12
N LEU A 56 -10.56 -11.29 10.59
CA LEU A 56 -10.31 -11.19 9.15
C LEU A 56 -10.62 -12.53 8.48
N THR A 57 -11.30 -12.47 7.33
CA THR A 57 -11.42 -13.59 6.40
C THR A 57 -10.09 -13.87 5.68
N ASP A 58 -9.95 -15.05 5.08
CA ASP A 58 -8.76 -15.41 4.30
C ASP A 58 -8.54 -14.46 3.11
N ASP A 59 -9.63 -14.04 2.45
CA ASP A 59 -9.57 -13.08 1.35
C ASP A 59 -9.12 -11.69 1.83
N GLU A 60 -9.55 -11.24 3.00
CA GLU A 60 -9.14 -9.96 3.60
C GLU A 60 -7.68 -9.97 4.07
N GLN A 61 -7.20 -11.10 4.58
CA GLN A 61 -5.78 -11.30 4.90
C GLN A 61 -4.93 -11.28 3.63
N GLN A 62 -5.38 -11.99 2.58
CA GLN A 62 -4.71 -12.00 1.29
C GLN A 62 -4.69 -10.60 0.64
N LEU A 63 -5.75 -9.81 0.81
CA LEU A 63 -5.83 -8.43 0.31
C LEU A 63 -4.75 -7.56 0.94
N ARG A 64 -4.64 -7.58 2.27
CA ARG A 64 -3.62 -6.85 3.04
C ARG A 64 -2.21 -7.29 2.66
N ALA A 65 -1.99 -8.60 2.49
CA ALA A 65 -0.70 -9.14 2.08
C ALA A 65 -0.28 -8.66 0.68
N ARG A 66 -1.20 -8.66 -0.29
CA ARG A 66 -0.93 -8.19 -1.66
C ARG A 66 -0.77 -6.67 -1.73
N ALA A 67 -1.57 -5.92 -0.97
CA ALA A 67 -1.49 -4.47 -0.87
C ALA A 67 -0.12 -4.00 -0.38
N TRP A 68 0.52 -4.74 0.53
CA TRP A 68 1.83 -4.37 1.11
C TRP A 68 2.85 -3.98 0.03
N ARG A 69 3.00 -4.80 -1.02
CA ARG A 69 3.99 -4.54 -2.08
C ARG A 69 3.66 -3.33 -2.94
N LEU A 70 2.36 -3.05 -3.13
CA LEU A 70 1.87 -1.93 -3.94
C LEU A 70 1.96 -0.60 -3.17
N VAL A 71 1.78 -0.65 -1.86
CA VAL A 71 1.81 0.51 -0.99
C VAL A 71 3.23 0.94 -0.64
N MET A 72 4.11 -0.02 -0.38
CA MET A 72 5.52 0.27 -0.07
C MET A 72 6.21 1.06 -1.19
N PRO A 73 7.26 1.84 -0.91
CA PRO A 73 8.03 2.54 -1.94
C PRO A 73 8.59 1.57 -3.00
N ALA A 74 8.59 1.97 -4.27
CA ALA A 74 9.05 1.15 -5.39
C ALA A 74 10.59 1.07 -5.49
N HIS A 75 11.27 2.17 -5.15
CA HIS A 75 12.72 2.30 -5.25
C HIS A 75 13.39 2.16 -3.88
N GLU A 76 14.68 1.79 -3.92
CA GLU A 76 15.49 1.66 -2.72
C GLU A 76 15.51 2.98 -1.95
N ARG A 77 15.21 2.88 -0.66
CA ARG A 77 15.30 3.97 0.31
C ARG A 77 16.31 3.58 1.37
N SER A 78 16.73 4.53 2.19
CA SER A 78 17.53 4.20 3.36
C SER A 78 16.82 3.16 4.24
N ALA A 79 17.58 2.34 4.99
CA ALA A 79 16.98 1.33 5.87
C ALA A 79 16.00 1.96 6.87
N PHE A 80 16.30 3.18 7.34
CA PHE A 80 15.43 3.97 8.20
C PHE A 80 14.12 4.40 7.51
N GLU A 81 14.20 4.94 6.30
CA GLU A 81 13.00 5.32 5.53
C GLU A 81 12.15 4.10 5.14
N THR A 82 12.78 2.96 4.91
CA THR A 82 12.09 1.69 4.63
C THR A 82 11.33 1.22 5.87
N GLN A 83 11.96 1.29 7.05
CA GLN A 83 11.31 1.00 8.33
C GLN A 83 10.17 1.99 8.60
N LEU A 84 10.39 3.29 8.44
CA LEU A 84 9.35 4.30 8.62
C LEU A 84 8.17 4.10 7.66
N ALA A 85 8.46 3.79 6.39
CA ALA A 85 7.44 3.51 5.39
C ALA A 85 6.62 2.26 5.73
N SER A 86 7.20 1.26 6.39
CA SER A 86 6.52 0.03 6.83
C SER A 86 5.55 0.25 8.01
N LEU A 87 5.71 1.32 8.76
CA LEU A 87 4.82 1.69 9.87
C LEU A 87 3.48 2.24 9.37
N VAL A 88 3.45 2.76 8.14
CA VAL A 88 2.22 3.29 7.54
C VAL A 88 1.24 2.15 7.22
N PRO A 89 1.62 1.05 6.52
CA PRO A 89 0.67 -0.05 6.26
C PRO A 89 0.30 -0.82 7.52
N ALA A 90 1.16 -0.78 8.54
CA ALA A 90 0.84 -1.23 9.89
C ALA A 90 -0.13 -0.29 10.63
N ARG A 91 -0.63 0.79 10.01
CA ARG A 91 -1.51 1.82 10.61
C ARG A 91 -0.93 2.51 11.85
N MET A 92 0.38 2.42 12.07
CA MET A 92 1.04 3.13 13.17
C MET A 92 1.28 4.60 12.84
N LEU A 93 1.49 4.91 11.55
CA LEU A 93 1.64 6.28 11.04
C LEU A 93 0.52 6.61 10.05
N PRO A 94 0.12 7.90 9.95
CA PRO A 94 -0.88 8.32 8.96
C PRO A 94 -0.33 8.23 7.54
N THR A 95 -1.22 7.92 6.58
CA THR A 95 -0.88 7.77 5.15
C THR A 95 -0.18 8.99 4.56
N ALA A 96 -0.50 10.19 5.06
CA ALA A 96 0.14 11.44 4.67
C ALA A 96 1.67 11.47 4.89
N VAL A 97 2.19 10.68 5.83
CA VAL A 97 3.65 10.62 6.12
C VAL A 97 4.41 9.87 5.02
N GLN A 98 3.73 9.09 4.18
CA GLN A 98 4.35 8.35 3.09
C GLN A 98 4.67 9.23 1.86
N SER A 99 4.49 10.56 1.95
CA SER A 99 4.76 11.50 0.87
C SER A 99 6.24 11.52 0.47
N GLY A 100 6.53 11.11 -0.78
CA GLY A 100 7.80 11.35 -1.46
C GLY A 100 7.62 12.38 -2.58
N SER A 101 8.72 12.82 -3.18
CA SER A 101 8.64 13.65 -4.38
C SER A 101 8.64 12.78 -5.64
N VAL A 102 7.91 13.18 -6.67
CA VAL A 102 7.85 12.45 -7.96
C VAL A 102 9.25 12.30 -8.59
N SER A 103 10.16 13.24 -8.32
CA SER A 103 11.53 13.20 -8.82
C SER A 103 12.45 12.24 -8.06
N ASP A 104 12.02 11.68 -6.92
CA ASP A 104 12.81 10.74 -6.11
C ASP A 104 13.22 9.51 -6.94
N TYR A 105 12.29 8.96 -7.72
CA TYR A 105 12.56 7.80 -8.56
C TYR A 105 13.59 8.12 -9.65
N GLN A 106 13.46 9.26 -10.33
CA GLN A 106 14.44 9.69 -11.33
C GLN A 106 15.82 9.88 -10.71
N ARG A 107 15.91 10.53 -9.54
CA ARG A 107 17.18 10.71 -8.82
C ARG A 107 17.81 9.36 -8.48
N ALA A 108 17.02 8.38 -8.02
CA ALA A 108 17.51 7.04 -7.75
C ALA A 108 18.02 6.33 -9.02
N LEU A 109 17.30 6.49 -10.15
CA LEU A 109 17.73 5.96 -11.45
C LEU A 109 19.03 6.60 -11.95
N THR A 110 19.25 7.88 -11.66
CA THR A 110 20.42 8.59 -12.16
C THR A 110 21.62 8.54 -11.22
N SER A 111 21.40 8.40 -9.92
CA SER A 111 22.45 8.26 -8.89
C SER A 111 23.07 6.86 -8.84
N GLY A 112 22.38 5.84 -9.34
CA GLY A 112 22.88 4.47 -9.38
C GLY A 112 24.08 4.32 -10.33
N SER A 113 24.92 3.32 -10.05
CA SER A 113 26.03 2.91 -10.92
C SER A 113 25.51 2.13 -12.13
N PHE A 114 24.68 2.77 -12.95
CA PHE A 114 24.19 2.19 -14.20
C PHE A 114 25.27 2.30 -15.27
N ALA A 115 25.68 1.15 -15.83
CA ALA A 115 26.78 1.08 -16.78
C ALA A 115 26.46 1.72 -18.14
N SER A 116 25.18 1.88 -18.50
CA SER A 116 24.77 2.45 -19.79
C SER A 116 23.40 3.13 -19.78
N GLN A 117 23.13 3.91 -20.82
CA GLN A 117 21.81 4.51 -21.04
C GLN A 117 20.70 3.48 -21.19
N ALA A 118 20.97 2.42 -21.95
CA ALA A 118 20.05 1.31 -22.13
C ALA A 118 19.69 0.64 -20.79
N SER A 119 20.62 0.54 -19.84
CA SER A 119 20.32 -0.04 -18.53
C SER A 119 19.33 0.78 -17.70
N ARG A 120 19.31 2.12 -17.85
CA ARG A 120 18.37 2.99 -17.14
C ARG A 120 16.95 2.83 -17.69
N TYR A 121 16.79 2.84 -19.01
CA TYR A 121 15.50 2.57 -19.65
C TYR A 121 14.99 1.16 -19.39
N ASN A 122 15.87 0.15 -19.44
CA ASN A 122 15.47 -1.22 -19.12
C ASN A 122 15.01 -1.33 -17.67
N ARG A 123 15.69 -0.67 -16.72
CA ARG A 123 15.27 -0.67 -15.32
C ARG A 123 13.88 -0.07 -15.13
N LEU A 124 13.62 1.08 -15.75
CA LEU A 124 12.29 1.71 -15.73
C LEU A 124 11.21 0.78 -16.31
N ALA A 125 11.50 0.12 -17.44
CA ALA A 125 10.58 -0.83 -18.05
C ALA A 125 10.33 -2.07 -17.16
N GLU A 126 11.37 -2.59 -16.51
CA GLU A 126 11.30 -3.73 -15.59
C GLU A 126 10.45 -3.40 -14.36
N ASP A 127 10.69 -2.25 -13.72
CA ASP A 127 9.94 -1.82 -12.54
C ASP A 127 8.45 -1.63 -12.88
N ALA A 128 8.14 -1.01 -14.02
CA ALA A 128 6.75 -0.85 -14.48
C ALA A 128 6.05 -2.19 -14.76
N ASN A 129 6.75 -3.15 -15.39
CA ASN A 129 6.19 -4.47 -15.67
C ASN A 129 6.03 -5.31 -14.39
N ALA A 130 6.97 -5.20 -13.45
CA ALA A 130 6.91 -5.88 -12.16
C ALA A 130 5.71 -5.41 -11.35
N ASP A 131 5.45 -4.10 -11.32
CA ASP A 131 4.26 -3.53 -10.67
C ASP A 131 2.97 -3.99 -11.37
N ARG A 132 2.96 -3.97 -12.70
CA ARG A 132 1.81 -4.40 -13.50
C ARG A 132 1.43 -5.84 -13.21
N ALA A 133 2.41 -6.73 -13.06
CA ALA A 133 2.17 -8.16 -12.79
C ALA A 133 1.42 -8.41 -11.46
N LEU A 134 1.50 -7.47 -10.51
CA LEU A 134 0.82 -7.58 -9.21
C LEU A 134 -0.65 -7.15 -9.26
N LEU A 135 -1.07 -6.39 -10.28
CA LEU A 135 -2.39 -5.74 -10.30
C LEU A 135 -3.54 -6.72 -10.57
N ALA A 136 -3.38 -7.63 -11.53
CA ALA A 136 -4.40 -8.62 -11.85
C ALA A 136 -4.78 -9.52 -10.63
N PRO A 137 -3.82 -10.13 -9.91
CA PRO A 137 -4.16 -10.91 -8.72
C PRO A 137 -4.74 -10.02 -7.60
N PHE A 138 -4.22 -8.81 -7.40
CA PHE A 138 -4.79 -7.89 -6.41
C PHE A 138 -6.26 -7.57 -6.71
N ARG A 139 -6.58 -7.19 -7.96
CA ARG A 139 -7.93 -6.88 -8.43
C ARG A 139 -8.91 -8.03 -8.18
N ALA A 140 -8.52 -9.25 -8.56
CA ALA A 140 -9.38 -10.42 -8.40
C ALA A 140 -9.73 -10.72 -6.93
N ASN A 141 -8.78 -10.49 -6.01
CA ASN A 141 -9.01 -10.67 -4.58
C ASN A 141 -9.82 -9.50 -3.98
N ALA A 142 -9.56 -8.26 -4.40
CA ALA A 142 -10.35 -7.09 -3.99
C ALA A 142 -11.84 -7.24 -4.34
N ILE A 143 -12.17 -7.77 -5.53
CA ILE A 143 -13.56 -8.05 -5.92
C ILE A 143 -14.24 -9.02 -4.94
N ARG A 144 -13.53 -10.07 -4.49
CA ARG A 144 -14.10 -11.03 -3.53
C ARG A 144 -14.35 -10.39 -2.18
N VAL A 145 -13.42 -9.57 -1.70
CA VAL A 145 -13.58 -8.81 -0.45
C VAL A 145 -14.77 -7.84 -0.53
N VAL A 146 -14.91 -7.09 -1.63
CA VAL A 146 -16.07 -6.19 -1.84
C VAL A 146 -17.39 -6.98 -1.84
N ASN A 147 -17.43 -8.15 -2.47
CA ASN A 147 -18.63 -9.00 -2.45
C ASN A 147 -18.95 -9.51 -1.03
N ALA A 148 -17.92 -9.85 -0.24
CA ALA A 148 -18.08 -10.22 1.16
C ALA A 148 -18.59 -9.03 1.99
N ASP A 149 -18.08 -7.82 1.75
CA ASP A 149 -18.55 -6.58 2.38
C ASP A 149 -20.03 -6.31 2.05
N ARG A 150 -20.45 -6.48 0.78
CA ARG A 150 -21.87 -6.39 0.38
C ARG A 150 -22.74 -7.42 1.09
N ALA A 151 -22.25 -8.65 1.27
CA ALA A 151 -22.98 -9.69 2.00
C ALA A 151 -23.09 -9.34 3.50
N ARG A 152 -22.00 -8.79 4.08
CA ARG A 152 -21.96 -8.35 5.48
C ARG A 152 -23.00 -7.26 5.74
N LEU A 153 -23.03 -6.20 4.94
CA LEU A 153 -23.97 -5.09 5.12
C LEU A 153 -25.43 -5.53 4.92
N ARG A 154 -25.71 -6.36 3.89
CA ARG A 154 -27.06 -6.92 3.70
C ARG A 154 -27.51 -7.79 4.87
N THR A 155 -26.61 -8.59 5.44
CA THR A 155 -26.93 -9.44 6.60
C THR A 155 -27.19 -8.61 7.85
N LEU A 156 -26.39 -7.56 8.05
CA LEU A 156 -26.54 -6.62 9.15
C LEU A 156 -27.89 -5.89 9.10
N GLU A 157 -28.35 -5.51 7.91
CA GLU A 157 -29.63 -4.85 7.68
C GLU A 157 -30.82 -5.80 7.81
N ALA A 158 -30.73 -7.01 7.24
CA ALA A 158 -31.87 -7.90 7.09
C ALA A 158 -32.12 -8.85 8.29
N SER A 159 -31.10 -9.14 9.10
CA SER A 159 -31.20 -10.18 10.13
C SER A 159 -31.55 -9.60 11.51
N PRO A 160 -32.74 -9.91 12.06
CA PRO A 160 -33.11 -9.49 13.42
C PRO A 160 -32.32 -10.23 14.51
N ARG A 161 -31.53 -11.25 14.13
CA ARG A 161 -30.69 -12.03 15.05
C ARG A 161 -29.32 -11.41 15.27
N VAL A 162 -28.93 -10.41 14.48
CA VAL A 162 -27.63 -9.74 14.63
C VAL A 162 -27.80 -8.66 15.71
N PRO A 163 -26.98 -8.68 16.79
CA PRO A 163 -27.05 -7.66 17.83
C PRO A 163 -26.73 -6.26 17.28
N ALA A 164 -27.37 -5.23 17.85
CA ALA A 164 -27.14 -3.84 17.42
C ALA A 164 -25.68 -3.41 17.61
N GLU A 165 -24.99 -3.90 18.65
CA GLU A 165 -23.56 -3.62 18.87
C GLU A 165 -22.65 -4.14 17.73
N SER A 166 -23.14 -5.04 16.86
CA SER A 166 -22.37 -5.54 15.72
C SER A 166 -22.31 -4.56 14.55
N GLN A 167 -23.10 -3.48 14.58
CA GLN A 167 -23.18 -2.51 13.48
C GLN A 167 -21.87 -1.75 13.28
N GLU A 168 -21.34 -1.13 14.34
CA GLU A 168 -20.11 -0.35 14.31
C GLU A 168 -18.90 -1.18 13.82
N PRO A 169 -18.57 -2.35 14.40
CA PRO A 169 -17.43 -3.14 13.93
C PRO A 169 -17.61 -3.70 12.51
N ALA A 170 -18.85 -4.00 12.09
CA ALA A 170 -19.12 -4.42 10.71
C ALA A 170 -18.86 -3.29 9.71
N GLN A 171 -19.36 -2.08 9.99
CA GLN A 171 -19.12 -0.89 9.18
C GLN A 171 -17.63 -0.52 9.15
N ALA A 172 -16.97 -0.56 10.31
CA ALA A 172 -15.54 -0.29 10.41
C ALA A 172 -14.71 -1.22 9.51
N ARG A 173 -15.06 -2.52 9.42
CA ARG A 173 -14.32 -3.46 8.54
C ARG A 173 -14.48 -3.11 7.06
N VAL A 174 -15.68 -2.71 6.65
CA VAL A 174 -15.94 -2.27 5.26
C VAL A 174 -15.13 -1.02 4.94
N ILE A 175 -15.11 -0.04 5.86
CA ILE A 175 -14.32 1.19 5.73
C ILE A 175 -12.84 0.85 5.55
N GLU A 176 -12.29 -0.05 6.36
CA GLU A 176 -10.89 -0.45 6.25
C GLU A 176 -10.54 -1.12 4.92
N ASN A 177 -11.39 -2.05 4.46
CA ASN A 177 -11.16 -2.77 3.22
C ASN A 177 -11.21 -1.79 2.03
N GLU A 178 -12.18 -0.89 2.00
CA GLU A 178 -12.30 0.14 0.98
C GLU A 178 -11.13 1.13 1.02
N ALA A 179 -10.75 1.59 2.21
CA ALA A 179 -9.62 2.50 2.40
C ALA A 179 -8.30 1.90 1.89
N LEU A 180 -8.07 0.61 2.11
CA LEU A 180 -6.88 -0.08 1.63
C LEU A 180 -6.80 -0.11 0.10
N VAL A 181 -7.94 -0.36 -0.58
CA VAL A 181 -7.99 -0.35 -2.05
C VAL A 181 -7.75 1.07 -2.59
N LEU A 182 -8.38 2.08 -1.99
CA LEU A 182 -8.17 3.48 -2.38
C LEU A 182 -6.73 3.94 -2.14
N TRP A 183 -6.10 3.48 -1.07
CA TRP A 183 -4.71 3.78 -0.79
C TRP A 183 -3.78 3.14 -1.84
N VAL A 184 -3.99 1.88 -2.20
CA VAL A 184 -3.27 1.24 -3.32
C VAL A 184 -3.41 2.09 -4.59
N CYS A 185 -4.60 2.63 -4.87
CA CYS A 185 -4.84 3.50 -6.02
C CYS A 185 -4.11 4.85 -5.95
N GLU A 186 -4.01 5.48 -4.78
CA GLU A 186 -3.16 6.66 -4.59
C GLU A 186 -1.68 6.33 -4.84
N ARG A 187 -1.17 5.23 -4.28
CA ARG A 187 0.23 4.82 -4.46
C ARG A 187 0.56 4.44 -5.90
N LEU A 188 -0.34 3.77 -6.62
CA LEU A 188 -0.16 3.45 -8.04
C LEU A 188 -0.13 4.70 -8.92
N ARG A 189 -1.02 5.67 -8.68
CA ARG A 189 -1.00 6.96 -9.39
C ARG A 189 0.28 7.73 -9.14
N PHE A 190 0.76 7.76 -7.89
CA PHE A 190 2.05 8.37 -7.55
C PHE A 190 3.22 7.69 -8.27
N ARG A 191 3.24 6.35 -8.34
CA ARG A 191 4.27 5.61 -9.08
C ARG A 191 4.22 5.90 -10.59
N LEU A 192 3.04 5.91 -11.19
CA LEU A 192 2.86 6.27 -12.60
C LEU A 192 3.38 7.69 -12.90
N ALA A 193 3.09 8.65 -12.03
CA ALA A 193 3.62 10.00 -12.15
C ALA A 193 5.16 10.00 -12.05
N SER A 194 5.72 9.21 -11.14
CA SER A 194 7.18 9.08 -10.95
C SER A 194 7.88 8.44 -12.14
N TYR A 195 7.27 7.41 -12.75
CA TYR A 195 7.76 6.75 -13.95
C TYR A 195 7.69 7.63 -15.19
N ARG A 196 6.60 8.39 -15.37
CA ARG A 196 6.48 9.39 -16.45
C ARG A 196 7.52 10.49 -16.30
N TYR A 197 7.65 11.06 -15.11
CA TYR A 197 8.66 12.07 -14.83
C TYR A 197 10.07 11.56 -15.15
N ALA A 198 10.41 10.32 -14.74
CA ALA A 198 11.69 9.73 -15.05
C ALA A 198 11.89 9.50 -16.56
N LEU A 199 10.88 8.98 -17.27
CA LEU A 199 10.94 8.80 -18.72
C LEU A 199 11.25 10.12 -19.43
N ASP A 200 10.49 11.18 -19.12
CA ASP A 200 10.63 12.48 -19.77
C ASP A 200 12.04 13.07 -19.54
N ASN A 201 12.53 13.00 -18.29
CA ASN A 201 13.86 13.52 -17.95
C ASN A 201 14.99 12.67 -18.57
N LEU A 202 14.84 11.33 -18.63
CA LEU A 202 15.81 10.46 -19.31
C LEU A 202 15.87 10.75 -20.81
N VAL A 203 14.72 11.03 -21.46
CA VAL A 203 14.68 11.36 -22.89
C VAL A 203 15.36 12.70 -23.16
N VAL A 204 15.18 13.69 -22.28
CA VAL A 204 15.86 14.99 -22.39
C VAL A 204 17.38 14.85 -22.21
N GLU A 205 17.81 14.11 -21.19
CA GLU A 205 19.24 13.96 -20.87
C GLU A 205 19.93 13.08 -21.91
N MET A 206 19.33 11.93 -22.25
CA MET A 206 19.94 10.82 -22.99
C MET A 206 18.92 10.17 -23.95
N PRO A 207 18.65 10.78 -25.12
CA PRO A 207 17.71 10.24 -26.11
C PRO A 207 18.12 8.86 -26.62
N SER A 208 17.18 7.91 -26.66
CA SER A 208 17.46 6.53 -27.03
C SER A 208 16.20 5.80 -27.52
N ARG A 209 16.35 4.77 -28.37
CA ARG A 209 15.21 3.97 -28.89
C ARG A 209 14.57 3.10 -27.80
N GLU A 210 15.32 2.79 -26.76
CA GLU A 210 14.90 2.03 -25.59
C GLU A 210 13.77 2.74 -24.82
N ALA A 211 13.64 4.07 -24.94
CA ALA A 211 12.54 4.84 -24.40
C ALA A 211 11.17 4.30 -24.83
N VAL A 212 11.03 3.81 -26.07
CA VAL A 212 9.77 3.25 -26.59
C VAL A 212 9.35 2.00 -25.82
N ARG A 213 10.31 1.17 -25.37
CA ARG A 213 10.00 -0.02 -24.55
C ARG A 213 9.52 0.41 -23.17
N ALA A 214 10.19 1.38 -22.55
CA ALA A 214 9.82 1.91 -21.24
C ALA A 214 8.43 2.56 -21.27
N GLU A 215 8.16 3.38 -22.29
CA GLU A 215 6.84 4.00 -22.51
C GLU A 215 5.72 2.97 -22.59
N ARG A 216 5.89 1.92 -23.42
CA ARG A 216 4.89 0.83 -23.52
C ARG A 216 4.66 0.10 -22.19
N ALA A 217 5.70 -0.08 -21.39
CA ALA A 217 5.56 -0.70 -20.07
C ALA A 217 4.72 0.18 -19.13
N ILE A 218 4.97 1.49 -19.12
CA ILE A 218 4.21 2.48 -18.33
C ILE A 218 2.75 2.52 -18.80
N MET A 219 2.49 2.58 -20.11
CA MET A 219 1.13 2.54 -20.65
C MET A 219 0.38 1.26 -20.24
N GLY A 220 1.07 0.12 -20.24
CA GLY A 220 0.48 -1.14 -19.78
C GLY A 220 0.14 -1.14 -18.30
N LEU A 221 0.98 -0.53 -17.46
CA LEU A 221 0.72 -0.36 -16.03
C LEU A 221 -0.45 0.60 -15.78
N GLU A 222 -0.53 1.69 -16.53
CA GLU A 222 -1.62 2.67 -16.43
C GLU A 222 -2.97 2.04 -16.77
N ALA A 223 -3.05 1.28 -17.86
CA ALA A 223 -4.28 0.57 -18.24
C ALA A 223 -4.76 -0.41 -17.15
N GLU A 224 -3.85 -1.17 -16.53
CA GLU A 224 -4.21 -2.09 -15.44
C GLU A 224 -4.56 -1.34 -14.14
N THR A 225 -3.90 -0.21 -13.87
CA THR A 225 -4.21 0.66 -12.71
C THR A 225 -5.63 1.20 -12.81
N ASP A 226 -6.04 1.63 -14.01
CA ASP A 226 -7.40 2.08 -14.28
C ASP A 226 -8.45 1.00 -13.96
N LEU A 227 -8.18 -0.27 -14.31
CA LEU A 227 -9.08 -1.38 -14.00
C LEU A 227 -9.19 -1.65 -12.49
N VAL A 228 -8.11 -1.46 -11.73
CA VAL A 228 -8.12 -1.60 -10.26
C VAL A 228 -8.87 -0.43 -9.62
N CYS A 229 -8.63 0.80 -10.08
CA CYS A 229 -9.15 2.00 -9.44
C CYS A 229 -10.58 2.37 -9.84
N LYS A 230 -11.14 1.69 -10.84
CA LYS A 230 -12.55 1.75 -11.23
C LYS A 230 -13.37 0.58 -10.66
N LEU A 231 -12.83 -0.18 -9.71
CA LEU A 231 -13.58 -1.24 -9.04
C LEU A 231 -14.87 -0.69 -8.39
N PRO A 232 -15.99 -1.43 -8.46
CA PRO A 232 -17.26 -0.99 -7.86
C PRO A 232 -17.23 -1.23 -6.34
N LEU A 233 -16.56 -0.34 -5.61
CA LEU A 233 -16.47 -0.35 -4.14
C LEU A 233 -17.84 -0.12 -3.48
N ILE A 234 -17.91 -0.18 -2.15
CA ILE A 234 -19.16 0.05 -1.40
C ILE A 234 -19.53 1.54 -1.45
N GLY A 235 -18.53 2.43 -1.54
CA GLY A 235 -18.72 3.86 -1.67
C GLY A 235 -18.81 4.58 -0.32
N VAL A 236 -18.20 4.02 0.73
CA VAL A 236 -18.24 4.59 2.09
C VAL A 236 -17.51 5.94 2.16
N PHE A 237 -16.58 6.19 1.23
CA PHE A 237 -15.88 7.48 1.11
C PHE A 237 -16.54 8.47 0.13
N GLY A 238 -17.75 8.16 -0.37
CA GLY A 238 -18.50 9.00 -1.29
C GLY A 238 -18.04 8.86 -2.74
N GLY A 239 -18.75 8.02 -3.50
CA GLY A 239 -18.80 8.13 -4.96
C GLY A 239 -18.79 6.82 -5.73
N GLU A 240 -19.90 6.50 -6.38
CA GLU A 240 -19.85 5.79 -7.66
C GLU A 240 -18.93 6.57 -8.61
N GLY A 241 -17.79 5.99 -9.01
CA GLY A 241 -17.01 6.47 -10.16
C GLY A 241 -16.34 7.85 -10.04
N ALA A 242 -16.19 8.44 -8.86
CA ALA A 242 -15.47 9.71 -8.73
C ALA A 242 -13.96 9.48 -8.78
N ALA A 243 -13.28 10.10 -9.76
CA ALA A 243 -11.82 10.15 -9.81
C ALA A 243 -11.28 10.66 -8.46
N PRO A 244 -10.31 9.97 -7.82
CA PRO A 244 -9.94 10.34 -6.47
C PRO A 244 -9.23 11.69 -6.55
N SER A 245 -9.82 12.70 -5.91
CA SER A 245 -9.22 14.03 -5.80
C SER A 245 -7.77 13.90 -5.34
N ASP A 246 -6.91 14.81 -5.81
CA ASP A 246 -5.47 14.90 -5.53
C ASP A 246 -5.13 15.19 -4.05
N ARG A 247 -6.09 14.96 -3.14
CA ARG A 247 -5.98 15.17 -1.71
C ARG A 247 -5.72 13.83 -1.04
N PRO A 248 -4.78 13.75 -0.08
CA PRO A 248 -4.65 12.57 0.76
C PRO A 248 -6.00 12.29 1.42
N VAL A 249 -6.41 11.02 1.43
CA VAL A 249 -7.61 10.58 2.13
C VAL A 249 -7.38 10.84 3.62
N VAL A 250 -7.89 11.96 4.11
CA VAL A 250 -7.83 12.35 5.52
C VAL A 250 -9.16 11.95 6.15
N TYR A 251 -9.07 11.07 7.14
CA TYR A 251 -10.18 10.62 7.96
C TYR A 251 -10.67 11.79 8.83
N LYS A 252 -11.93 12.18 8.66
CA LYS A 252 -12.71 12.82 9.72
C LYS A 252 -13.98 12.02 9.85
N GLY A 253 -14.21 11.47 11.04
CA GLY A 253 -15.51 10.94 11.43
C GLY A 253 -16.59 12.01 11.38
#